data_AF-A0A950YCX9-F1
#
_entry.id   AF-A0A950YCX9-F1
#
_cell.length_a   1.000
_cell.length_b   1.000
_cell.length_c   1.000
_cell.angle_alpha   90.00
_cell.angle_beta   90.00
_cell.angle_gamma   90.00
#
_symmetry.space_group_name_H-M   'P 1'
#
loop_
_entity.id
_entity.type
_entity.pdbx_description
1 polymer ?
#
loop_
_entity_poly.entity_id
_entity_poly.type
_entity_poly.pdbx_seq_one_letter_code
_entity_poly.pdbx_strand_id
1 'polypeptide(L)'
;MPVTLAWVGDDAPRMEVARVERDGHDLHAVGTQLGAVYELRYRLEPRTLWLELVGERSLEVDLGSADFFDLGWSPLFNTLPVLRDGLLDTGAPRDYVMRFVDVPSLQVRLSQQRYTPLGNRIVRYSSGSFTSDIQFDDAGWVISYPGVGNRAPQPPGISR
;
A
#
# COMPACT_ATOMS: atom_id res chain seq x y z
N MET A 1 12.13 -7.19 12.48
CA MET A 1 10.99 -7.50 13.38
C MET A 1 9.71 -7.06 12.69
N PRO A 2 8.60 -7.79 12.87
CA PRO A 2 7.29 -7.39 12.35
C PRO A 2 6.87 -6.03 12.93
N VAL A 3 6.21 -5.20 12.11
CA VAL A 3 5.53 -3.98 12.56
C VAL A 3 4.04 -4.07 12.26
N THR A 4 3.20 -3.51 13.12
CA THR A 4 1.76 -3.38 12.86
C THR A 4 1.44 -1.92 12.58
N LEU A 5 0.80 -1.70 11.44
CA LEU A 5 0.39 -0.38 10.95
C LEU A 5 -1.11 -0.38 10.73
N ALA A 6 -1.72 0.78 10.91
CA ALA A 6 -3.12 0.99 10.62
C ALA A 6 -3.32 2.35 9.96
N TRP A 7 -4.29 2.44 9.05
CA TRP A 7 -4.68 3.66 8.38
C TRP A 7 -6.20 3.82 8.43
N VAL A 8 -6.67 5.06 8.60
CA VAL A 8 -8.09 5.42 8.52
C VAL A 8 -8.30 6.22 7.25
N GLY A 9 -9.34 5.86 6.49
CA GLY A 9 -9.64 6.49 5.22
C GLY A 9 -10.15 7.93 5.38
N ASP A 10 -9.80 8.79 4.43
CA ASP A 10 -10.26 10.18 4.41
C ASP A 10 -11.76 10.24 4.11
N ASP A 11 -12.52 10.91 4.99
CA ASP A 11 -13.95 11.21 4.85
C ASP A 11 -14.83 10.01 4.44
N ALA A 12 -14.39 8.79 4.77
CA ALA A 12 -15.06 7.56 4.41
C ALA A 12 -14.91 6.53 5.53
N PRO A 13 -15.90 5.65 5.74
CA PRO A 13 -15.82 4.55 6.70
C PRO A 13 -14.94 3.43 6.12
N ARG A 14 -13.65 3.73 5.94
CA ARG A 14 -12.62 2.79 5.50
C ARG A 14 -11.49 2.72 6.50
N MET A 15 -10.92 1.55 6.68
CA MET A 15 -9.74 1.33 7.50
C MET A 15 -8.87 0.25 6.88
N GLU A 16 -7.57 0.32 7.09
CA GLU A 16 -6.65 -0.78 6.83
C GLU A 16 -5.83 -1.07 8.09
N VAL A 17 -5.60 -2.34 8.40
CA VAL A 17 -4.61 -2.79 9.37
C VAL A 17 -3.72 -3.84 8.72
N ALA A 18 -2.40 -3.70 8.87
CA ALA A 18 -1.43 -4.63 8.30
C ALA A 18 -0.32 -4.97 9.31
N ARG A 19 0.02 -6.26 9.39
CA ARG A 19 1.25 -6.74 10.03
C ARG A 19 2.26 -7.02 8.94
N VAL A 20 3.37 -6.29 8.96
CA VAL A 20 4.36 -6.28 7.90
C VAL A 20 5.70 -6.78 8.42
N GLU A 21 6.32 -7.67 7.69
CA GLU A 21 7.68 -8.16 7.90
C GLU A 21 8.52 -7.82 6.67
N ARG A 22 9.75 -7.37 6.91
CA ARG A 22 10.70 -7.00 5.85
C ARG A 22 11.85 -7.98 5.84
N ASP A 23 12.18 -8.50 4.67
CA ASP A 23 13.36 -9.30 4.41
C ASP A 23 14.17 -8.66 3.27
N GLY A 24 15.26 -7.98 3.61
CA GLY A 24 16.03 -7.19 2.64
C GLY A 24 15.18 -6.10 1.96
N HIS A 25 14.92 -6.28 0.66
CA HIS A 25 14.06 -5.38 -0.14
C HIS A 25 12.62 -5.89 -0.30
N ASP A 26 12.35 -7.11 0.14
CA ASP A 26 11.04 -7.73 0.02
C ASP A 26 10.18 -7.43 1.26
N LEU A 27 8.87 -7.30 1.03
CA LEU A 27 7.87 -7.16 2.08
C LEU A 27 6.93 -8.36 2.05
N HIS A 28 6.71 -8.90 3.23
CA HIS A 28 5.64 -9.85 3.53
C HIS A 28 4.61 -9.11 4.38
N ALA A 29 3.33 -9.25 4.06
CA ALA A 29 2.29 -8.63 4.88
C ALA A 29 1.05 -9.51 4.97
N VAL A 30 0.41 -9.49 6.13
CA VAL A 30 -0.97 -9.93 6.28
C VAL A 30 -1.78 -8.73 6.75
N GLY A 31 -2.87 -8.43 6.05
CA GLY A 31 -3.67 -7.27 6.37
C GLY A 31 -5.16 -7.45 6.13
N THR A 32 -5.91 -6.46 6.57
CA THR A 32 -7.35 -6.38 6.43
C THR A 32 -7.73 -4.96 6.07
N GLN A 33 -8.51 -4.81 4.99
CA GLN A 33 -9.23 -3.59 4.69
C GLN A 33 -10.70 -3.75 5.07
N LEU A 34 -11.22 -2.75 5.77
CA LEU A 34 -12.64 -2.60 6.05
C LEU A 34 -13.14 -1.45 5.19
N GLY A 35 -14.22 -1.69 4.45
CA GLY A 35 -15.03 -0.65 3.82
C GLY A 35 -16.44 -0.65 4.38
N ALA A 36 -17.26 0.32 3.95
CA ALA A 36 -18.64 0.47 4.42
C ALA A 36 -19.48 -0.82 4.33
N VAL A 37 -19.19 -1.65 3.32
CA VAL A 37 -19.98 -2.82 2.95
C VAL A 37 -19.13 -4.07 2.72
N TYR A 38 -17.83 -4.03 3.01
CA TYR A 38 -16.93 -5.16 2.75
C TYR A 38 -15.84 -5.29 3.82
N GLU A 39 -15.40 -6.53 4.01
CA GLU A 39 -14.13 -6.87 4.67
C GLU A 39 -13.27 -7.61 3.64
N LEU A 40 -12.05 -7.13 3.42
CA LEU A 40 -11.07 -7.76 2.55
C LEU A 40 -9.87 -8.18 3.39
N ARG A 41 -9.49 -9.45 3.34
CA ARG A 41 -8.24 -9.96 3.91
C ARG A 41 -7.23 -10.17 2.81
N TYR A 42 -5.96 -9.92 3.09
CA TYR A 42 -4.90 -10.17 2.13
C TYR A 42 -3.64 -10.75 2.77
N ARG A 43 -2.88 -11.46 1.94
CA ARG A 43 -1.50 -11.86 2.22
C ARG A 43 -0.65 -11.48 1.02
N LEU A 44 0.31 -10.61 1.28
CA LEU A 44 1.33 -10.18 0.33
C LEU A 44 2.59 -11.01 0.54
N GLU A 45 3.02 -11.65 -0.54
CA GLU A 45 4.33 -12.29 -0.70
C GLU A 45 5.08 -11.60 -1.86
N PRO A 46 6.39 -11.79 -2.03
CA PRO A 46 7.17 -11.07 -3.06
C PRO A 46 6.64 -11.26 -4.49
N ARG A 47 5.99 -12.39 -4.75
CA ARG A 47 5.50 -12.77 -6.09
C ARG A 47 4.01 -13.06 -6.18
N THR A 48 3.33 -13.22 -5.05
CA THR A 48 1.90 -13.54 -5.01
C THR A 48 1.16 -12.63 -4.05
N LEU A 49 -0.06 -12.28 -4.43
CA LEU A 49 -1.01 -11.57 -3.58
C LEU A 49 -2.27 -12.42 -3.47
N TRP A 50 -2.51 -12.96 -2.28
CA TRP A 50 -3.75 -13.66 -1.97
C TRP A 50 -4.73 -12.67 -1.33
N LEU A 51 -5.99 -12.75 -1.75
CA LEU A 51 -7.07 -11.84 -1.37
C LEU A 51 -8.33 -12.65 -1.06
N GLU A 52 -9.07 -12.24 -0.04
CA GLU A 52 -10.39 -12.77 0.28
C GLU A 52 -11.32 -11.61 0.60
N LEU A 53 -12.35 -11.44 -0.25
CA LEU A 53 -13.52 -10.65 0.10
C LEU A 53 -14.39 -11.55 0.98
N VAL A 54 -14.37 -11.29 2.28
CA VAL A 54 -14.84 -12.23 3.31
C VAL A 54 -16.31 -12.59 3.10
N GLY A 55 -16.59 -13.88 3.02
CA GLY A 55 -17.94 -14.40 2.78
C GLY A 55 -18.41 -14.33 1.33
N GLU A 56 -17.59 -13.82 0.40
CA GLU A 56 -17.93 -13.70 -1.01
C GLU A 56 -17.03 -14.55 -1.92
N ARG A 57 -15.75 -14.20 -2.03
CA ARG A 57 -14.80 -14.87 -2.94
C ARG A 57 -13.35 -14.64 -2.53
N SER A 58 -12.47 -15.52 -2.98
CA SER A 58 -11.02 -15.33 -2.91
C SER A 58 -10.38 -15.30 -4.29
N LEU A 59 -9.21 -14.68 -4.35
CA LEU A 59 -8.41 -14.53 -5.55
C LEU A 59 -6.93 -14.65 -5.17
N GLU A 60 -6.16 -15.36 -5.99
CA GLU A 60 -4.69 -15.33 -5.92
C GLU A 60 -4.16 -14.70 -7.21
N VAL A 61 -3.30 -13.70 -7.04
CA VAL A 61 -2.74 -12.92 -8.15
C VAL A 61 -1.22 -13.13 -8.19
N ASP A 62 -0.70 -13.57 -9.34
CA ASP A 62 0.75 -13.56 -9.59
C ASP A 62 1.17 -12.17 -10.09
N LEU A 63 2.35 -11.73 -9.65
CA LEU A 63 2.91 -10.42 -10.03
C LEU A 63 3.11 -10.32 -11.56
N GLY A 64 3.53 -11.42 -12.18
CA GLY A 64 3.88 -11.52 -13.59
C GLY A 64 5.06 -10.61 -13.92
N SER A 65 4.88 -9.80 -14.96
CA SER A 65 5.84 -8.81 -15.44
C SER A 65 5.69 -7.42 -14.81
N ALA A 66 4.78 -7.25 -13.85
CA ALA A 66 4.63 -5.98 -13.14
C ALA A 66 5.79 -5.76 -12.16
N ASP A 67 6.10 -4.51 -11.86
CA ASP A 67 7.12 -4.14 -10.89
C ASP A 67 6.69 -4.49 -9.47
N PHE A 68 5.44 -4.19 -9.11
CA PHE A 68 4.85 -4.44 -7.79
C PHE A 68 3.35 -4.69 -7.87
N PHE A 69 2.78 -5.24 -6.81
CA PHE A 69 1.34 -5.19 -6.59
C PHE A 69 0.90 -3.79 -6.17
N ASP A 70 -0.35 -3.46 -6.44
CA ASP A 70 -1.02 -2.30 -5.88
C ASP A 70 -2.45 -2.68 -5.52
N LEU A 71 -2.89 -2.35 -4.30
CA LEU A 71 -4.21 -2.69 -3.80
C LEU A 71 -5.00 -1.41 -3.59
N GLY A 72 -6.16 -1.32 -4.25
CA GLY A 72 -7.05 -0.17 -4.13
C GLY A 72 -7.30 0.19 -2.66
N TRP A 73 -7.23 1.49 -2.36
CA TRP A 73 -7.40 2.04 -1.01
C TRP A 73 -6.34 1.62 0.04
N SER A 74 -5.21 1.05 -0.36
CA SER A 74 -4.14 0.66 0.58
C SER A 74 -2.91 1.57 0.50
N PRO A 75 -2.66 2.41 1.52
CA PRO A 75 -1.38 3.11 1.65
C PRO A 75 -0.16 2.18 1.74
N LEU A 76 -0.32 0.95 2.24
CA LEU A 76 0.80 0.02 2.41
C LEU A 76 1.51 -0.25 1.07
N PHE A 77 0.76 -0.46 -0.01
CA PHE A 77 1.34 -0.89 -1.29
C PHE A 77 2.17 0.22 -1.95
N ASN A 78 1.92 1.50 -1.64
CA ASN A 78 2.78 2.60 -2.09
C ASN A 78 4.17 2.58 -1.43
N THR A 79 4.36 1.83 -0.34
CA THR A 79 5.65 1.66 0.33
C THR A 79 6.62 0.77 -0.47
N LEU A 80 6.10 -0.17 -1.27
CA LEU A 80 6.89 -1.14 -2.03
C LEU A 80 7.95 -0.49 -2.94
N PRO A 81 7.57 0.41 -3.90
CA PRO A 81 8.55 1.10 -4.73
C PRO A 81 9.47 2.02 -3.92
N VAL A 82 8.94 2.66 -2.88
CA VAL A 82 9.69 3.61 -2.05
C VAL A 82 10.86 2.94 -1.34
N LEU A 83 10.64 1.76 -0.76
CA LEU A 83 11.67 1.01 -0.05
C LEU A 83 12.66 0.33 -1.00
N ARG A 84 12.18 -0.26 -2.11
CA ARG A 84 13.07 -0.95 -3.05
C ARG A 84 14.03 0.02 -3.72
N ASP A 85 13.52 1.17 -4.17
CA ASP A 85 14.26 2.10 -5.03
C ASP A 85 14.79 3.33 -4.28
N GLY A 86 14.70 3.34 -2.93
CA GLY A 86 15.33 4.37 -2.08
C GLY A 86 14.79 5.78 -2.33
N LEU A 87 13.48 5.91 -2.56
CA LEU A 87 12.87 7.15 -3.07
C LEU A 87 12.87 8.31 -2.07
N LEU A 88 13.11 8.07 -0.78
CA LEU A 88 13.08 9.13 0.24
C LEU A 88 14.40 9.87 0.42
N ASP A 89 15.52 9.25 0.01
CA ASP A 89 16.86 9.78 0.27
C ASP A 89 17.49 10.38 -1.00
N THR A 90 17.69 9.54 -2.02
CA THR A 90 18.48 9.87 -3.22
C THR A 90 17.78 9.48 -4.52
N GLY A 91 16.57 8.91 -4.43
CA GLY A 91 15.84 8.42 -5.59
C GLY A 91 15.52 9.52 -6.60
N ALA A 92 15.63 9.16 -7.87
CA ALA A 92 15.12 9.98 -8.97
C ALA A 92 13.64 9.65 -9.24
N PRO A 93 12.90 10.54 -9.92
CA PRO A 93 11.56 10.22 -10.39
C PRO A 93 11.56 8.97 -11.25
N ARG A 94 10.61 8.05 -11.00
CA ARG A 94 10.57 6.74 -11.66
C ARG A 94 9.13 6.35 -12.01
N ASP A 95 9.01 5.65 -13.14
CA ASP A 95 7.75 5.08 -13.61
C ASP A 95 7.72 3.59 -13.28
N TYR A 96 6.54 3.10 -12.92
CA TYR A 96 6.28 1.72 -12.52
C TYR A 96 5.06 1.19 -13.26
N VAL A 97 5.07 -0.10 -13.53
CA VAL A 97 3.90 -0.86 -13.95
C VAL A 97 3.44 -1.70 -12.76
N MET A 98 2.31 -1.33 -12.15
CA MET A 98 1.74 -2.07 -11.04
C MET A 98 0.74 -3.12 -11.50
N ARG A 99 0.69 -4.25 -10.79
CA ARG A 99 -0.42 -5.20 -10.82
C ARG A 99 -1.49 -4.70 -9.85
N PHE A 100 -2.32 -3.78 -10.35
CA PHE A 100 -3.36 -3.14 -9.57
C PHE A 100 -4.57 -4.07 -9.39
N VAL A 101 -5.06 -4.17 -8.16
CA VAL A 101 -6.31 -4.85 -7.80
C VAL A 101 -7.32 -3.84 -7.29
N ASP A 102 -8.45 -3.74 -7.99
CA ASP A 102 -9.56 -2.88 -7.60
C ASP A 102 -10.36 -3.49 -6.43
N VAL A 103 -10.81 -2.64 -5.50
CA VAL A 103 -11.57 -3.08 -4.32
C VAL A 103 -12.89 -2.29 -4.24
N PRO A 104 -14.06 -2.95 -4.10
CA PRO A 104 -14.23 -4.37 -3.77
C PRO A 104 -14.34 -5.33 -4.98
N SER A 105 -14.22 -4.85 -6.22
CA SER A 105 -14.51 -5.67 -7.41
C SER A 105 -13.52 -6.82 -7.65
N LEU A 106 -12.32 -6.77 -7.06
CA LEU A 106 -11.18 -7.66 -7.30
C LEU A 106 -10.75 -7.75 -8.77
N GLN A 107 -11.09 -6.76 -9.59
CA GLN A 107 -10.60 -6.69 -10.96
C GLN A 107 -9.11 -6.37 -10.97
N VAL A 108 -8.34 -7.19 -11.69
CA VAL A 108 -6.89 -7.07 -11.82
C VAL A 108 -6.55 -6.40 -13.15
N ARG A 109 -5.71 -5.37 -13.11
CA ARG A 109 -5.19 -4.71 -14.32
C ARG A 109 -3.74 -4.25 -14.13
N LEU A 110 -3.07 -3.99 -15.25
CA LEU A 110 -1.80 -3.26 -15.21
C LEU A 110 -2.09 -1.76 -15.07
N SER A 111 -1.32 -1.07 -14.23
CA SER A 111 -1.45 0.36 -13.97
C SER A 111 -0.11 1.05 -14.12
N GLN A 112 -0.02 2.07 -14.97
CA GLN A 112 1.18 2.89 -15.09
C GLN A 112 1.14 4.01 -14.05
N GLN A 113 2.19 4.10 -13.23
CA GLN A 113 2.27 5.03 -12.12
C GLN A 113 3.63 5.71 -12.10
N ARG A 114 3.65 6.99 -11.72
CA ARG A 114 4.87 7.75 -11.56
C ARG A 114 5.04 8.20 -10.12
N TYR A 115 6.26 8.03 -9.60
CA TYR A 115 6.66 8.47 -8.27
C TYR A 115 7.78 9.48 -8.43
N THR A 116 7.56 10.70 -7.94
CA THR A 116 8.51 11.81 -8.02
C THR A 116 8.87 12.26 -6.62
N PRO A 117 10.08 11.94 -6.12
CA PRO A 117 10.55 12.43 -4.82
C PRO A 117 10.59 13.96 -4.79
N LEU A 118 10.05 14.56 -3.72
CA LEU A 118 10.02 16.02 -3.53
C LEU A 118 10.93 16.49 -2.37
N GLY A 119 11.64 15.57 -1.72
CA GLY A 119 12.36 15.81 -0.47
C GLY A 119 11.44 15.74 0.75
N ASN A 120 12.02 15.86 1.95
CA ASN A 120 11.29 15.79 3.23
C ASN A 120 10.43 14.52 3.40
N ARG A 121 10.84 13.41 2.78
CA ARG A 121 10.10 12.13 2.72
C ARG A 121 8.70 12.26 2.10
N ILE A 122 8.55 13.19 1.17
CA ILE A 122 7.35 13.35 0.35
C ILE A 122 7.62 12.80 -1.04
N VAL A 123 6.71 11.99 -1.54
CA VAL A 123 6.73 11.50 -2.93
C VAL A 123 5.42 11.88 -3.60
N ARG A 124 5.51 12.61 -4.71
CA ARG A 124 4.37 12.87 -5.57
C ARG A 124 4.07 11.61 -6.38
N TYR A 125 2.91 11.05 -6.12
CA TYR A 125 2.32 9.96 -6.87
C TYR A 125 1.42 10.51 -7.97
N SER A 126 1.50 9.94 -9.16
CA SER A 126 0.52 10.19 -10.23
C SER A 126 0.16 8.92 -11.02
N SER A 127 -1.11 8.84 -11.41
CA SER A 127 -1.68 7.76 -12.23
C SER A 127 -2.90 8.28 -12.98
N GLY A 128 -2.84 8.32 -14.31
CA GLY A 128 -3.88 8.97 -15.12
C GLY A 128 -4.07 10.43 -14.72
N SER A 129 -5.31 10.82 -14.39
CA SER A 129 -5.63 12.18 -13.93
C SER A 129 -5.45 12.39 -12.42
N PHE A 130 -5.20 11.32 -11.65
CA PHE A 130 -5.04 11.42 -10.21
C PHE A 130 -3.60 11.75 -9.85
N THR A 131 -3.41 12.67 -8.91
CA THR A 131 -2.10 13.04 -8.36
C THR A 131 -2.26 13.35 -6.88
N SER A 132 -1.31 12.92 -6.06
CA SER A 132 -1.32 13.17 -4.62
C SER A 132 0.09 13.11 -4.05
N ASP A 133 0.39 13.95 -3.07
CA ASP A 133 1.68 14.02 -2.40
C ASP A 133 1.62 13.15 -1.15
N ILE A 134 2.33 12.01 -1.18
CA ILE A 134 2.32 11.02 -0.11
C ILE A 134 3.45 11.34 0.86
N GLN A 135 3.11 11.48 2.15
CA GLN A 135 4.10 11.67 3.22
C GLN A 135 4.46 10.31 3.83
N PHE A 136 5.76 10.06 3.98
CA PHE A 136 6.31 8.87 4.62
C PHE A 136 7.04 9.21 5.92
N ASP A 137 7.21 8.22 6.79
CA ASP A 137 8.11 8.28 7.93
C ASP A 137 9.55 7.87 7.55
N ASP A 138 10.46 7.91 8.52
CA ASP A 138 11.88 7.54 8.32
C ASP A 138 12.08 6.06 7.98
N ALA A 139 11.10 5.21 8.31
CA ALA A 139 11.14 3.79 7.97
C ALA A 139 10.49 3.48 6.62
N GLY A 140 10.00 4.51 5.91
CA GLY A 140 9.36 4.41 4.61
C GLY A 140 7.89 4.02 4.65
N TRP A 141 7.23 4.07 5.81
CA TRP A 141 5.79 3.81 5.91
C TRP A 141 4.98 5.07 5.68
N VAL A 142 3.86 4.94 4.97
CA VAL A 142 2.96 6.07 4.73
C VAL A 142 2.40 6.62 6.04
N ILE A 143 2.56 7.93 6.24
CA ILE A 143 1.92 8.70 7.30
C ILE A 143 0.60 9.29 6.80
N SER A 144 0.61 9.91 5.62
CA SER A 144 -0.54 10.60 5.05
C SER A 144 -0.58 10.40 3.55
N TYR A 145 -1.76 10.05 3.04
CA TYR A 145 -2.02 9.91 1.61
C TYR A 145 -3.36 10.58 1.28
N PRO A 146 -3.34 11.86 0.89
CA PRO A 146 -4.56 12.62 0.62
C PRO A 146 -5.47 11.94 -0.41
N GLY A 147 -6.73 11.77 -0.03
CA GLY A 147 -7.76 11.09 -0.82
C GLY A 147 -7.84 9.58 -0.58
N VAL A 148 -6.90 9.01 0.18
CA VAL A 148 -6.87 7.58 0.51
C VAL A 148 -7.02 7.37 2.01
N GLY A 149 -6.12 7.94 2.81
CA GLY A 149 -6.17 7.82 4.27
C GLY A 149 -4.91 8.30 4.99
N ASN A 150 -5.00 8.30 6.32
CA ASN A 150 -3.95 8.73 7.24
C ASN A 150 -3.61 7.62 8.22
N ARG A 151 -2.34 7.52 8.60
CA ARG A 151 -1.88 6.54 9.58
C ARG A 151 -2.56 6.80 10.92
N ALA A 152 -3.21 5.78 11.45
CA ALA A 152 -3.86 5.83 12.74
C ALA A 152 -2.81 6.03 13.84
N PRO A 153 -3.12 6.79 14.91
CA PRO A 153 -2.26 6.84 16.07
C PRO A 153 -2.14 5.44 16.68
N GLN A 154 -0.93 5.03 17.03
CA GLN A 154 -0.77 3.81 17.83
C GLN A 154 -1.39 4.05 19.21
N PRO A 155 -2.20 3.11 19.74
CA PRO A 155 -2.67 3.21 21.11
C PRO A 155 -1.47 3.28 22.06
N PRO A 156 -1.48 4.17 23.07
CA PRO A 156 -0.44 4.16 24.08
C PRO A 156 -0.41 2.80 24.78
N GLY A 157 0.77 2.17 24.86
CA GLY A 157 1.00 0.98 25.69
C GLY A 157 1.03 -0.38 24.99
N ILE A 158 1.05 -0.46 23.66
CA ILE A 158 1.33 -1.72 22.94
C ILE A 158 2.74 -1.66 22.34
N SER A 159 3.75 -1.48 23.19
CA SER A 159 5.11 -1.90 22.86
C SER A 159 5.19 -3.39 23.14
N ARG A 160 5.30 -4.22 22.10
CA ARG A 160 5.82 -5.59 22.25
C ARG A 160 7.30 -5.60 21.97
#